data_AF-A0A2J8UGH8-F1
#
_entry.id   AF-A0A2J8UGH8-F1
#
_cell.length_a   1.000
_cell.length_b   1.000
_cell.length_c   1.000
_cell.angle_alpha   90.00
_cell.angle_beta   90.00
_cell.angle_gamma   90.00
#
_symmetry.space_group_name_H-M   'P 1'
#
loop_
_entity.id
_entity.type
_entity.pdbx_description
1 polymer ?
#
loop_
_entity_poly.entity_id
_entity_poly.type
_entity_poly.pdbx_seq_one_letter_code
_entity_poly.pdbx_strand_id
1 'polypeptide(L)'
;EPQMRSILLDWLLEVCEVYTLHRETFYLAQDFFDRFMLTQKDINKNMLQLIGITSLFIASKLEEIYAPKLQEFAYVTDGACSEEDILRMELIILKALKWELCPVTIISWLNLFLQVDALKDAPKVLLPQYSQETFIQIAQLFSHFSYLLDQ
;
A
#
# COMPACT_ATOMS: atom_id res chain seq x y z
N GLU A 1 3.09 16.11 -12.07
CA GLU A 1 4.56 16.20 -12.28
C GLU A 1 5.25 15.21 -11.34
N PRO A 2 6.22 14.40 -11.81
CA PRO A 2 6.87 13.36 -10.99
C PRO A 2 7.53 13.89 -9.70
N GLN A 3 8.03 15.13 -9.72
CA GLN A 3 8.67 15.76 -8.57
C GLN A 3 7.73 15.93 -7.37
N MET A 4 6.46 16.25 -7.60
CA MET A 4 5.48 16.43 -6.52
C MET A 4 5.15 15.12 -5.81
N ARG A 5 5.14 14.00 -6.55
CA ARG A 5 5.02 12.66 -5.96
C ARG A 5 6.19 12.38 -5.03
N SER A 6 7.43 12.65 -5.46
CA SER A 6 8.62 12.42 -4.61
C SER A 6 8.53 13.23 -3.31
N ILE A 7 8.27 14.54 -3.41
CA ILE A 7 8.17 15.42 -2.23
C ILE A 7 7.09 14.93 -1.26
N LEU A 8 5.93 14.51 -1.78
CA LEU A 8 4.86 13.97 -0.96
C LEU A 8 5.28 12.66 -0.27
N LEU A 9 5.90 11.73 -1.00
CA LEU A 9 6.31 10.44 -0.45
C LEU A 9 7.44 10.59 0.58
N ASP A 10 8.39 11.50 0.36
CA ASP A 10 9.43 11.83 1.34
C ASP A 10 8.78 12.35 2.63
N TRP A 11 7.81 13.25 2.53
CA TRP A 11 7.05 13.72 3.69
C TRP A 11 6.25 12.60 4.38
N LEU A 12 5.55 11.74 3.62
CA LEU A 12 4.81 10.61 4.22
C LEU A 12 5.75 9.63 4.94
N LEU A 13 6.98 9.47 4.46
CA LEU A 13 8.00 8.66 5.12
C LEU A 13 8.39 9.26 6.47
N GLU A 14 8.60 10.58 6.54
CA GLU A 14 8.85 11.30 7.80
C GLU A 14 7.68 11.13 8.78
N VAL A 15 6.43 11.23 8.30
CA VAL A 15 5.23 10.98 9.12
C VAL A 15 5.24 9.56 9.68
N CYS A 16 5.57 8.55 8.87
CA CYS A 16 5.68 7.17 9.34
C CYS A 16 6.75 7.02 10.44
N GLU A 17 7.89 7.69 10.30
CA GLU A 17 8.97 7.64 11.29
C GLU A 17 8.56 8.31 12.61
N VAL A 18 7.85 9.44 12.56
CA VAL A 18 7.32 10.13 13.76
C VAL A 18 6.32 9.27 14.51
N TYR A 19 5.39 8.62 13.80
CA TYR A 19 4.38 7.73 14.40
C TYR A 19 4.86 6.28 14.57
N THR A 20 6.13 6.00 14.30
CA THR A 20 6.75 4.67 14.41
C THR A 20 5.98 3.57 13.66
N LEU A 21 5.42 3.91 12.50
CA LEU A 21 4.67 2.98 11.66
C LEU A 21 5.60 1.97 10.97
N HIS A 22 5.07 0.79 10.66
CA HIS A 22 5.80 -0.22 9.91
C HIS A 22 6.16 0.29 8.52
N ARG A 23 7.31 -0.17 7.99
CA ARG A 23 7.69 0.11 6.60
C ARG A 23 6.63 -0.42 5.62
N GLU A 24 5.97 -1.53 5.95
CA GLU A 24 4.87 -2.09 5.18
C GLU A 24 3.72 -1.10 5.02
N THR A 25 3.31 -0.42 6.10
CA THR A 25 2.30 0.64 6.12
C THR A 25 2.61 1.76 5.13
N PHE A 26 3.87 2.21 5.06
CA PHE A 26 4.30 3.20 4.08
C PHE A 26 4.16 2.68 2.63
N TYR A 27 4.60 1.45 2.35
CA TYR A 27 4.52 0.91 0.99
C TYR A 27 3.08 0.61 0.55
N LEU A 28 2.20 0.22 1.46
CA LEU A 28 0.76 0.15 1.20
C LEU A 28 0.19 1.54 0.88
N ALA A 29 0.54 2.56 1.65
CA ALA A 29 0.10 3.93 1.41
C ALA A 29 0.58 4.44 0.04
N GLN A 30 1.83 4.15 -0.34
CA GLN A 30 2.39 4.47 -1.65
C GLN A 30 1.61 3.77 -2.77
N ASP A 31 1.33 2.47 -2.63
CA ASP A 31 0.55 1.70 -3.61
C ASP A 31 -0.86 2.30 -3.79
N PHE A 32 -1.54 2.59 -2.67
CA PHE A 32 -2.88 3.17 -2.70
C PHE A 32 -2.87 4.55 -3.36
N PHE A 33 -1.90 5.40 -3.01
CA PHE A 33 -1.74 6.72 -3.62
C PHE A 33 -1.54 6.60 -5.13
N ASP A 34 -0.58 5.77 -5.58
CA ASP A 34 -0.26 5.65 -7.00
C ASP A 34 -1.42 5.08 -7.82
N ARG A 35 -2.02 3.98 -7.36
CA ARG A 35 -3.18 3.37 -8.04
C ARG A 35 -4.36 4.31 -8.05
N PHE A 36 -4.61 5.04 -6.96
CA PHE A 36 -5.66 6.05 -6.93
C PHE A 36 -5.39 7.13 -7.97
N MET A 37 -4.20 7.71 -8.02
CA MET A 37 -3.83 8.75 -8.97
C MET A 37 -4.02 8.30 -10.44
N LEU A 38 -3.80 7.02 -10.75
CA LEU A 38 -4.06 6.46 -12.09
C LEU A 38 -5.54 6.46 -12.49
N THR A 39 -6.46 6.49 -11.53
CA THR A 39 -7.92 6.56 -11.79
C THR A 39 -8.40 7.98 -12.08
N GLN A 40 -7.55 8.99 -11.90
CA GLN A 40 -7.92 10.40 -11.87
C GLN A 40 -7.35 11.12 -13.11
N LYS A 41 -8.12 12.06 -13.67
CA LYS A 41 -7.73 12.75 -14.91
C LYS A 41 -7.03 14.08 -14.66
N ASP A 42 -7.61 14.91 -13.78
CA ASP A 42 -7.09 16.24 -13.44
C ASP A 42 -7.19 16.45 -11.94
N ILE A 43 -6.06 16.30 -11.24
CA ILE A 43 -5.98 16.55 -9.80
C ILE A 43 -5.32 17.89 -9.54
N ASN A 44 -5.99 18.72 -8.75
CA ASN A 44 -5.41 19.94 -8.21
C ASN A 44 -4.25 19.58 -7.27
N LYS A 45 -3.10 20.24 -7.46
CA LYS A 45 -1.89 20.11 -6.65
C LYS A 45 -2.16 20.19 -5.13
N ASN A 46 -3.14 21.00 -4.72
CA ASN A 46 -3.51 21.18 -3.31
C ASN A 46 -4.17 19.94 -2.70
N MET A 47 -4.67 19.01 -3.51
CA MET A 47 -5.30 17.77 -3.05
C MET A 47 -4.28 16.68 -2.72
N LEU A 48 -3.02 16.82 -3.15
CA LEU A 48 -2.03 15.74 -3.02
C LEU A 48 -1.74 15.39 -1.56
N GLN A 49 -1.66 16.39 -0.68
CA GLN A 49 -1.45 16.14 0.75
C GLN A 49 -2.64 15.40 1.37
N LEU A 50 -3.87 15.81 1.03
CA LEU A 50 -5.09 15.13 1.49
C LEU A 50 -5.15 13.68 1.00
N ILE A 51 -4.86 13.44 -0.28
CA ILE A 51 -4.84 12.08 -0.84
C ILE A 51 -3.76 11.24 -0.15
N GLY A 52 -2.53 11.76 -0.05
CA GLY A 52 -1.40 11.06 0.54
C GLY A 52 -1.63 10.69 2.01
N ILE A 53 -2.06 11.65 2.84
CA ILE A 53 -2.31 11.40 4.26
C ILE A 53 -3.48 10.43 4.46
N THR A 54 -4.49 10.50 3.60
CA THR A 54 -5.62 9.57 3.63
C THR A 54 -5.21 8.16 3.19
N SER A 55 -4.36 8.03 2.16
CA SER A 55 -3.78 6.74 1.77
C SER A 55 -3.00 6.12 2.93
N LEU A 56 -2.24 6.92 3.68
CA LEU A 56 -1.52 6.46 4.87
C LEU A 56 -2.46 6.09 6.01
N PHE A 57 -3.54 6.85 6.22
CA PHE A 57 -4.57 6.51 7.20
C PHE A 57 -5.22 5.15 6.89
N ILE A 58 -5.60 4.90 5.64
CA ILE A 58 -6.15 3.61 5.20
C ILE A 58 -5.14 2.48 5.46
N ALA A 59 -3.88 2.67 5.03
CA ALA A 59 -2.82 1.68 5.22
C ALA A 59 -2.58 1.36 6.70
N SER A 60 -2.54 2.38 7.56
CA SER A 60 -2.33 2.16 9.00
C SER A 60 -3.44 1.33 9.64
N LYS A 61 -4.69 1.49 9.21
CA LYS A 61 -5.81 0.69 9.73
C LYS A 61 -5.75 -0.77 9.29
N LEU A 62 -5.03 -1.08 8.21
CA LEU A 62 -4.88 -2.43 7.69
C LEU A 62 -3.70 -3.16 8.32
N GLU A 63 -2.57 -2.48 8.46
CA GLU A 63 -1.30 -3.10 8.86
C GLU A 63 -1.01 -2.97 10.36
N GLU A 64 -1.38 -1.86 10.99
CA GLU A 64 -1.01 -1.60 12.38
C GLU A 64 -1.98 -2.26 13.37
N ILE A 65 -1.43 -2.92 14.39
CA ILE A 65 -2.21 -3.43 15.53
C ILE A 65 -2.90 -2.26 16.25
N TYR A 66 -2.17 -1.15 16.41
CA TYR A 66 -2.64 0.08 17.05
C TYR A 66 -2.41 1.26 16.12
N ALA A 67 -3.30 1.42 15.14
CA ALA A 67 -3.25 2.54 14.21
C ALA A 67 -3.44 3.89 14.93
N PRO A 68 -2.74 4.97 14.51
CA PRO A 68 -2.99 6.31 15.02
C PRO A 68 -4.43 6.76 14.75
N LYS A 69 -4.93 7.66 15.61
CA LYS A 69 -6.28 8.20 15.47
C LYS A 69 -6.36 9.19 14.32
N LEU A 70 -7.56 9.36 13.77
CA LEU A 70 -7.86 10.34 12.72
C LEU A 70 -7.34 11.76 13.06
N GLN A 71 -7.47 12.18 14.33
CA GLN A 71 -6.98 13.47 14.79
C GLN A 71 -5.47 13.66 14.57
N GLU A 72 -4.68 12.60 14.70
CA GLU A 72 -3.23 12.65 14.55
C GLU A 72 -2.85 12.87 13.09
N PHE A 73 -3.55 12.18 12.17
CA PHE A 73 -3.39 12.39 10.73
C PHE A 73 -3.83 13.80 10.28
N ALA A 74 -4.89 14.36 10.86
CA ALA A 74 -5.27 15.75 10.59
C ALA A 74 -4.21 16.73 11.16
N TYR A 75 -3.75 16.49 12.39
CA TYR A 75 -2.77 17.34 13.08
C TYR A 75 -1.45 17.46 12.32
N VAL A 76 -0.90 16.35 11.80
CA VAL A 76 0.38 16.38 11.08
C VAL A 76 0.34 17.14 9.75
N THR A 77 -0.86 17.46 9.25
CA THR A 77 -1.03 18.31 8.06
C THR A 77 -1.00 19.81 8.37
N ASP A 78 -0.77 20.21 9.63
CA ASP A 78 -0.76 21.61 10.08
C ASP A 78 -2.04 22.38 9.69
N GLY A 79 -3.18 21.69 9.82
CA GLY A 79 -4.51 22.25 9.51
C GLY A 79 -4.87 22.30 8.03
N ALA A 80 -4.00 21.81 7.12
CA ALA A 80 -4.31 21.75 5.70
C ALA A 80 -5.40 20.70 5.36
N CYS A 81 -5.54 19.65 6.17
CA CYS A 81 -6.55 18.61 6.02
C CYS A 81 -7.40 18.49 7.29
N SER A 82 -8.71 18.65 7.17
CA SER A 82 -9.64 18.41 8.28
C SER A 82 -9.95 16.91 8.45
N GLU A 83 -10.40 16.51 9.63
CA GLU A 83 -10.86 15.14 9.89
C GLU A 83 -11.98 14.73 8.92
N GLU A 84 -12.91 15.64 8.65
CA GLU A 84 -14.01 15.40 7.71
C GLU A 84 -13.52 15.21 6.27
N ASP A 85 -12.50 15.95 5.85
CA ASP A 85 -11.94 15.81 4.51
C ASP A 85 -11.23 14.47 4.35
N ILE A 86 -10.48 14.03 5.36
CA ILE A 86 -9.82 12.73 5.38
C ILE A 86 -10.87 11.60 5.30
N LEU A 87 -11.95 11.67 6.08
CA LEU A 87 -13.03 10.67 6.04
C LEU A 87 -13.75 10.62 4.70
N ARG A 88 -14.01 11.77 4.07
CA ARG A 88 -14.61 11.80 2.73
C ARG A 88 -13.67 11.24 1.68
N MET A 89 -12.40 11.65 1.72
CA MET A 89 -11.38 11.18 0.80
C MET A 89 -11.15 9.68 0.93
N GLU A 90 -11.23 9.13 2.15
CA GLU A 90 -11.08 7.71 2.41
C GLU A 90 -12.09 6.91 1.58
N LEU A 91 -13.37 7.28 1.65
CA LEU A 91 -14.41 6.60 0.88
C LEU A 91 -14.21 6.75 -0.64
N ILE A 92 -13.66 7.87 -1.10
CA ILE A 92 -13.36 8.10 -2.52
C ILE A 92 -12.23 7.17 -2.98
N ILE A 93 -11.14 7.08 -2.21
CA ILE A 93 -10.00 6.21 -2.51
C ILE A 93 -10.45 4.75 -2.50
N LEU A 94 -11.14 4.30 -1.44
CA LEU A 94 -11.59 2.90 -1.31
C LEU A 94 -12.49 2.47 -2.48
N LYS A 95 -13.41 3.34 -2.90
CA LYS A 95 -14.29 3.06 -4.06
C LYS A 95 -13.51 3.03 -5.37
N ALA A 96 -12.59 3.96 -5.58
CA ALA A 96 -11.77 4.01 -6.79
C ALA A 96 -10.86 2.78 -6.92
N LEU A 97 -10.33 2.29 -5.80
CA LEU A 97 -9.53 1.06 -5.72
C LEU A 97 -10.38 -0.22 -5.67
N LYS A 98 -11.72 -0.13 -5.72
CA LYS A 98 -12.64 -1.26 -5.62
C LYS A 98 -12.38 -2.16 -4.41
N TRP A 99 -11.92 -1.59 -3.30
CA TRP A 99 -11.54 -2.32 -2.08
C TRP A 99 -10.40 -3.35 -2.25
N GLU A 100 -9.63 -3.29 -3.34
CA GLU A 100 -8.46 -4.13 -3.55
C GLU A 100 -7.25 -3.56 -2.78
N LEU A 101 -7.16 -3.86 -1.47
CA LEU A 101 -6.22 -3.22 -0.54
C LEU A 101 -5.03 -4.10 -0.10
N CYS A 102 -4.89 -5.30 -0.64
CA CYS A 102 -3.81 -6.23 -0.28
C CYS A 102 -2.85 -6.48 -1.47
N PRO A 103 -2.13 -5.45 -1.96
CA PRO A 103 -1.10 -5.65 -2.97
C PRO A 103 0.09 -6.40 -2.38
N VAL A 104 0.87 -7.06 -3.23
CA VAL A 104 2.20 -7.56 -2.82
C VAL A 104 3.18 -6.39 -2.90
N THR A 105 3.64 -5.90 -1.75
CA THR A 105 4.54 -4.75 -1.67
C THR A 105 5.99 -5.11 -1.98
N ILE A 106 6.83 -4.07 -2.15
CA ILE A 106 8.28 -4.24 -2.36
C ILE A 106 8.94 -4.92 -1.15
N ILE A 107 8.51 -4.58 0.07
CA ILE A 107 9.03 -5.21 1.29
C ILE A 107 8.62 -6.68 1.39
N SER A 108 7.41 -7.03 0.97
CA SER A 108 6.98 -8.43 0.86
C SER A 108 7.91 -9.24 -0.06
N TRP A 109 8.26 -8.70 -1.24
CA TRP A 109 9.22 -9.35 -2.14
C TRP A 109 10.63 -9.42 -1.56
N LEU A 110 11.12 -8.35 -0.93
CA LEU A 110 12.43 -8.34 -0.29
C LEU A 110 12.54 -9.40 0.81
N ASN A 111 11.51 -9.51 1.66
CA ASN A 111 11.45 -10.50 2.72
C ASN A 111 11.49 -11.92 2.16
N LEU A 112 10.75 -12.19 1.08
CA LEU A 112 10.79 -13.48 0.39
C LEU A 112 12.21 -13.78 -0.12
N PHE A 113 12.86 -12.83 -0.80
CA PHE A 113 14.21 -13.04 -1.33
C PHE A 113 15.24 -13.28 -0.22
N LEU A 114 15.16 -12.54 0.89
CA LEU A 114 16.04 -12.72 2.04
C LEU A 114 15.82 -14.08 2.73
N GLN A 115 14.56 -14.50 2.85
CA GLN A 115 14.24 -15.84 3.35
C GLN A 115 14.84 -16.91 2.45
N VAL A 116 14.63 -16.82 1.13
CA VAL A 116 15.19 -17.78 0.15
C VAL A 116 16.72 -17.82 0.23
N ASP A 117 17.37 -16.67 0.41
CA ASP A 117 18.82 -16.59 0.57
C ASP A 117 19.31 -17.25 1.87
N ALA A 118 18.69 -16.93 3.00
CA ALA A 118 19.00 -17.55 4.30
C ALA A 118 18.79 -19.08 4.29
N LEU A 119 17.89 -19.56 3.44
CA LEU A 119 17.58 -20.97 3.28
C LEU A 119 18.54 -21.71 2.35
N LYS A 120 19.50 -21.04 1.70
CA LYS A 120 20.58 -21.70 0.96
C LYS A 120 21.49 -22.54 1.87
N ASP A 121 21.55 -22.20 3.16
CA ASP A 121 22.23 -22.99 4.20
C ASP A 121 21.35 -24.12 4.77
N ALA A 122 20.07 -24.19 4.39
CA ALA A 122 19.18 -25.31 4.67
C ALA A 122 19.11 -26.25 3.44
N PRO A 123 18.99 -27.58 3.62
CA PRO A 123 19.06 -28.52 2.51
C PRO A 123 17.86 -28.35 1.56
N LYS A 124 18.02 -27.63 0.43
CA LYS A 124 17.26 -27.69 -0.85
C LYS A 124 15.72 -27.77 -0.82
N VAL A 125 15.05 -27.56 0.31
CA VAL A 125 13.60 -27.75 0.45
C VAL A 125 12.79 -26.56 -0.09
N LEU A 126 13.39 -25.37 -0.17
CA LEU A 126 12.66 -24.12 -0.44
C LEU A 126 12.85 -23.55 -1.84
N LEU A 127 13.71 -24.15 -2.65
CA LEU A 127 13.65 -23.91 -4.09
C LEU A 127 12.52 -24.77 -4.63
N PRO A 128 11.48 -24.17 -5.22
CA PRO A 128 10.46 -24.95 -5.89
C PRO A 128 11.12 -25.82 -6.96
N GLN A 129 11.06 -27.14 -6.77
CA GLN A 129 11.59 -28.12 -7.72
C GLN A 129 10.62 -28.37 -8.89
N TYR A 130 9.68 -27.45 -9.10
CA TYR A 130 8.71 -27.49 -10.18
C TYR A 130 9.13 -26.54 -11.30
N SER A 131 8.78 -26.90 -12.53
CA SER A 131 9.11 -26.09 -13.71
C SER A 131 8.35 -24.75 -13.69
N GLN A 132 8.88 -23.74 -14.39
CA GLN A 132 8.19 -22.46 -14.58
C GLN A 132 6.79 -22.65 -15.20
N GLU A 133 6.62 -23.65 -16.07
CA GLU A 133 5.32 -23.98 -16.68
C GLU A 133 4.30 -24.43 -15.63
N THR A 134 4.72 -25.28 -14.69
CA THR A 134 3.87 -25.76 -13.59
C THR A 134 3.43 -24.61 -12.69
N PHE A 135 4.34 -23.67 -12.40
CA PHE A 135 4.02 -22.49 -11.61
C PHE A 135 2.98 -21.61 -12.30
N ILE A 136 3.16 -21.32 -13.59
CA ILE A 136 2.25 -20.48 -14.37
C ILE A 136 0.86 -21.11 -14.45
N GLN A 137 0.78 -22.41 -14.68
CA GLN A 137 -0.50 -23.13 -14.73
C GLN A 137 -1.25 -23.05 -13.40
N ILE A 138 -0.56 -23.25 -12.28
CA ILE A 138 -1.16 -23.17 -10.94
C ILE A 138 -1.59 -21.73 -10.62
N ALA A 139 -0.77 -20.73 -10.94
CA ALA A 139 -1.10 -19.32 -10.73
C ALA A 139 -2.34 -18.90 -11.56
N GLN A 140 -2.44 -19.36 -12.81
CA GLN A 140 -3.62 -19.15 -13.66
C GLN A 140 -4.86 -19.81 -13.07
N LEU A 141 -4.72 -21.03 -12.54
CA LEU A 141 -5.81 -21.74 -11.84
C LEU A 141 -6.30 -20.96 -10.61
N PHE A 142 -5.39 -20.44 -9.78
CA PHE A 142 -5.77 -19.60 -8.64
C PHE A 142 -6.44 -18.29 -9.08
N SER A 143 -5.95 -17.64 -10.14
CA SER A 143 -6.58 -16.43 -10.67
C SER A 143 -8.00 -16.71 -11.21
N HIS A 144 -8.21 -17.88 -11.81
CA HIS A 144 -9.51 -18.32 -12.29
C HIS A 144 -10.47 -18.67 -11.14
N PHE A 145 -9.97 -19.32 -10.09
CA PHE A 145 -10.77 -19.61 -8.89
C PHE A 145 -11.17 -18.37 -8.12
N SER A 146 -10.29 -17.36 -8.02
CA SER A 146 -10.65 -16.05 -7.46
C SER A 146 -11.80 -15.42 -8.25
N TYR A 147 -11.68 -15.39 -9.58
CA TYR A 147 -12.72 -14.83 -10.46
C TYR A 147 -14.07 -15.54 -10.32
N LEU A 148 -14.08 -16.86 -10.09
CA LEU A 148 -15.30 -17.63 -9.88
C LEU A 148 -15.92 -17.45 -8.49
N LEU A 149 -15.13 -17.08 -7.48
CA LEU A 149 -15.62 -16.76 -6.13
C LEU A 149 -16.17 -15.33 -6.04
N ASP A 150 -15.75 -14.45 -6.95
CA ASP A 150 -16.19 -13.06 -7.04
C ASP A 150 -17.46 -12.86 -7.91
N GLN A 151 -18.10 -13.95 -8.39
CA GLN A 151 -19.41 -13.94 -9.08
C GLN A 151 -20.54 -14.44 -8.17
#